data_AF-A0A5D4RGT9-F1
#
_entry.id   AF-A0A5D4RGT9-F1
#
_cell.length_a   1.000
_cell.length_b   1.000
_cell.length_c   1.000
_cell.angle_alpha   90.00
_cell.angle_beta   90.00
_cell.angle_gamma   90.00
#
_symmetry.space_group_name_H-M   'P 1'
#
loop_
_entity.id
_entity.type
_entity.pdbx_description
1 polymer ?
#
loop_
_entity_poly.entity_id
_entity_poly.type
_entity_poly.pdbx_seq_one_letter_code
_entity_poly.pdbx_strand_id
1 'polypeptide(L)'
;MTEAVKGSQHQFQTYVNKYSEALNQDIFSHSPSLLAYIHGERKINWKSPLAHENYKEYQDDFLQLYYDDEDECKKSKRFIRDHWAKNGPVWDGIGLVEGITRKGLIMVEAKSHLRETHSKIKATSLQSISQITETIASTQELFGSTTPITPWLKEYYQLANRFAYLYLLNQELHIPTWLILVQFIDDDTHIKTSKDQWLTHYQEVFHTLGIKHYPPLLSQVVVLYLPAIPRYD
;
A
#
# COMPACT_ATOMS: atom_id res chain seq x y z
N MET A 1 -14.08 -12.35 0.31
CA MET A 1 -14.09 -12.46 -1.17
C MET A 1 -13.97 -13.93 -1.53
N THR A 2 -13.87 -14.29 -2.80
CA THR A 2 -13.50 -15.66 -3.19
C THR A 2 -12.11 -15.66 -3.78
N GLU A 3 -11.52 -16.83 -3.97
CA GLU A 3 -10.27 -16.96 -4.72
C GLU A 3 -10.41 -16.26 -6.07
N ALA A 4 -9.50 -15.32 -6.33
CA ALA A 4 -9.44 -14.61 -7.58
C ALA A 4 -8.78 -15.48 -8.63
N VAL A 5 -9.26 -15.41 -9.86
CA VAL A 5 -8.74 -16.25 -10.94
C VAL A 5 -7.65 -15.54 -11.74
N LYS A 6 -7.64 -14.21 -11.82
CA LYS A 6 -6.70 -13.44 -12.67
C LYS A 6 -6.27 -12.11 -12.07
N GLY A 7 -5.24 -11.51 -12.66
CA GLY A 7 -4.75 -10.17 -12.35
C GLY A 7 -4.04 -10.10 -11.00
N SER A 8 -3.76 -8.88 -10.55
CA SER A 8 -3.02 -8.63 -9.31
C SER A 8 -3.63 -9.30 -8.09
N GLN A 9 -4.95 -9.36 -8.00
CA GLN A 9 -5.64 -10.01 -6.90
C GLN A 9 -5.32 -11.52 -6.83
N HIS A 10 -5.40 -12.23 -7.96
CA HIS A 10 -5.02 -13.66 -8.03
C HIS A 10 -3.55 -13.87 -7.68
N GLN A 11 -2.68 -13.05 -8.27
CA GLN A 11 -1.24 -13.14 -8.06
C GLN A 11 -0.89 -12.91 -6.59
N PHE A 12 -1.40 -11.85 -5.98
CA PHE A 12 -1.08 -11.52 -4.59
C PHE A 12 -1.66 -12.51 -3.59
N GLN A 13 -2.90 -12.99 -3.81
CA GLN A 13 -3.45 -14.12 -3.04
C GLN A 13 -2.55 -15.35 -3.11
N THR A 14 -2.03 -15.67 -4.29
CA THR A 14 -1.13 -16.82 -4.49
C THR A 14 0.20 -16.61 -3.76
N TYR A 15 0.80 -15.42 -3.87
CA TYR A 15 2.05 -15.11 -3.17
C TYR A 15 1.90 -15.22 -1.64
N VAL A 16 0.87 -14.61 -1.06
CA VAL A 16 0.66 -14.64 0.40
C VAL A 16 0.39 -16.04 0.93
N ASN A 17 -0.31 -16.90 0.17
CA ASN A 17 -0.73 -18.20 0.68
C ASN A 17 0.19 -19.37 0.28
N LYS A 18 0.91 -19.27 -0.85
CA LYS A 18 1.74 -20.35 -1.38
C LYS A 18 3.23 -20.01 -1.46
N TYR A 19 3.59 -18.73 -1.53
CA TYR A 19 4.98 -18.27 -1.73
C TYR A 19 5.40 -17.20 -0.72
N SER A 20 4.86 -17.25 0.50
CA SER A 20 5.05 -16.19 1.49
C SER A 20 6.51 -16.03 1.94
N GLU A 21 7.29 -17.12 1.96
CA GLU A 21 8.71 -17.05 2.28
C GLU A 21 9.49 -16.24 1.24
N ALA A 22 9.26 -16.52 -0.06
CA ALA A 22 9.87 -15.77 -1.15
C ALA A 22 9.41 -14.30 -1.15
N LEU A 23 8.11 -14.05 -0.95
CA LEU A 23 7.57 -12.69 -0.84
C LEU A 23 8.21 -11.92 0.32
N ASN A 24 8.35 -12.55 1.49
CA ASN A 24 8.98 -11.92 2.65
C ASN A 24 10.44 -11.58 2.35
N GLN A 25 11.19 -12.53 1.76
CA GLN A 25 12.58 -12.32 1.39
C GLN A 25 12.74 -11.14 0.42
N ASP A 26 11.90 -11.03 -0.59
CA ASP A 26 11.92 -9.91 -1.54
C ASP A 26 11.60 -8.58 -0.85
N ILE A 27 10.56 -8.53 -0.01
CA ILE A 27 10.21 -7.32 0.76
C ILE A 27 11.38 -6.85 1.62
N PHE A 28 12.00 -7.74 2.40
CA PHE A 28 13.10 -7.36 3.29
C PHE A 28 14.36 -6.96 2.50
N SER A 29 14.65 -7.63 1.38
CA SER A 29 15.83 -7.33 0.56
C SER A 29 15.74 -5.95 -0.12
N HIS A 30 14.53 -5.46 -0.38
CA HIS A 30 14.29 -4.15 -0.99
C HIS A 30 13.93 -3.05 0.03
N SER A 31 13.91 -3.37 1.33
CA SER A 31 13.54 -2.41 2.37
C SER A 31 14.56 -2.37 3.51
N PRO A 32 15.63 -1.55 3.36
CA PRO A 32 16.60 -1.35 4.44
C PRO A 32 15.96 -0.81 5.73
N SER A 33 14.95 0.05 5.63
CA SER A 33 14.26 0.63 6.79
C SER A 33 13.45 -0.41 7.57
N LEU A 34 12.75 -1.31 6.86
CA LEU A 34 12.01 -2.40 7.48
C LEU A 34 12.97 -3.42 8.10
N LEU A 35 14.05 -3.77 7.38
CA LEU A 35 15.07 -4.68 7.88
C LEU A 35 15.74 -4.16 9.17
N ALA A 36 15.96 -2.84 9.27
CA ALA A 36 16.49 -2.21 10.46
C ALA A 36 15.47 -2.14 11.62
N TYR A 37 14.17 -2.19 11.32
CA TYR A 37 13.11 -2.10 12.31
C TYR A 37 12.82 -3.44 13.01
N ILE A 38 12.82 -4.53 12.24
CA ILE A 38 12.40 -5.83 12.77
C ILE A 38 13.33 -6.35 13.86
N HIS A 39 12.75 -7.06 14.81
CA HIS A 39 13.46 -7.76 15.86
C HIS A 39 13.11 -9.24 15.82
N GLY A 40 14.12 -10.09 15.56
CA GLY A 40 13.95 -11.54 15.47
C GLY A 40 13.91 -12.06 14.04
N GLU A 41 12.98 -12.96 13.75
CA GLU A 41 12.89 -13.62 12.45
C GLU A 41 12.46 -12.66 11.34
N ARG A 42 13.03 -12.85 10.14
CA ARG A 42 12.63 -12.13 8.92
C ARG A 42 11.31 -12.68 8.40
N LYS A 43 10.24 -12.47 9.16
CA LYS A 43 8.91 -13.01 8.91
C LYS A 43 7.86 -11.91 8.99
N ILE A 44 7.01 -11.89 7.98
CA ILE A 44 5.79 -11.08 7.98
C ILE A 44 4.65 -11.99 8.43
N ASN A 45 3.94 -11.58 9.47
CA ASN A 45 2.69 -12.19 9.91
C ASN A 45 1.56 -11.65 9.04
N TRP A 46 1.36 -12.27 7.88
CA TRP A 46 0.28 -11.92 6.95
C TRP A 46 -1.08 -12.09 7.61
N LYS A 47 -1.90 -11.03 7.55
CA LYS A 47 -3.28 -10.98 8.02
C LYS A 47 -4.29 -10.95 6.88
N SER A 48 -3.85 -10.60 5.68
CA SER A 48 -4.68 -10.54 4.49
C SER A 48 -3.82 -10.58 3.23
N PRO A 49 -4.26 -11.24 2.15
CA PRO A 49 -5.49 -12.04 2.04
C PRO A 49 -5.22 -13.52 2.37
N LEU A 50 -5.83 -14.06 3.43
CA LEU A 50 -5.63 -15.46 3.84
C LEU A 50 -6.72 -16.38 3.28
N ALA A 51 -6.33 -17.54 2.74
CA ALA A 51 -7.26 -18.49 2.10
C ALA A 51 -8.36 -18.99 3.06
N HIS A 52 -8.01 -19.30 4.30
CA HIS A 52 -8.97 -19.75 5.32
C HIS A 52 -9.90 -18.63 5.81
N GLU A 53 -9.60 -17.36 5.49
CA GLU A 53 -10.45 -16.20 5.76
C GLU A 53 -11.14 -15.69 4.49
N ASN A 54 -11.25 -16.53 3.46
CA ASN A 54 -11.88 -16.20 2.17
C ASN A 54 -11.25 -14.96 1.52
N TYR A 55 -9.92 -14.84 1.61
CA TYR A 55 -9.13 -13.80 0.97
C TYR A 55 -9.67 -12.39 1.24
N LYS A 56 -10.10 -12.11 2.48
CA LYS A 56 -10.66 -10.82 2.85
C LYS A 56 -9.61 -9.71 2.63
N GLU A 57 -9.98 -8.66 1.90
CA GLU A 57 -9.26 -7.38 1.88
C GLU A 57 -9.90 -6.43 2.89
N TYR A 58 -9.08 -5.57 3.49
CA TYR A 58 -9.50 -4.66 4.54
C TYR A 58 -9.63 -3.23 3.99
N GLN A 59 -10.58 -2.48 4.53
CA GLN A 59 -10.80 -1.07 4.23
C GLN A 59 -10.71 -0.29 5.54
N ASP A 60 -11.76 0.40 5.97
CA ASP A 60 -11.77 1.22 7.18
C ASP A 60 -11.58 0.40 8.49
N ASP A 61 -11.59 -0.93 8.41
CA ASP A 61 -11.47 -1.86 9.53
C ASP A 61 -10.05 -2.38 9.78
N PHE A 62 -9.05 -2.09 8.93
CA PHE A 62 -7.70 -2.69 9.04
C PHE A 62 -7.01 -2.47 10.41
N LEU A 63 -7.27 -1.34 11.10
CA LEU A 63 -6.63 -1.01 12.37
C LEU A 63 -6.91 -2.03 13.49
N GLN A 64 -7.99 -2.81 13.38
CA GLN A 64 -8.28 -3.87 14.34
C GLN A 64 -7.28 -5.04 14.27
N LEU A 65 -6.52 -5.14 13.17
CA LEU A 65 -5.46 -6.14 13.03
C LEU A 65 -4.21 -5.72 13.79
N TYR A 66 -4.00 -4.42 14.01
CA TYR A 66 -2.81 -3.86 14.64
C TYR A 66 -2.98 -3.72 16.16
N TYR A 67 -4.12 -3.18 16.61
CA TYR A 67 -4.37 -2.89 18.01
C TYR A 67 -4.93 -4.10 18.77
N ASP A 68 -4.32 -4.41 19.91
CA ASP A 68 -4.87 -5.36 20.88
C ASP A 68 -5.89 -4.69 21.82
N ASP A 69 -5.73 -3.38 22.09
CA ASP A 69 -6.63 -2.57 22.90
C ASP A 69 -7.75 -1.94 22.05
N GLU A 70 -9.01 -2.21 22.42
CA GLU A 70 -10.18 -1.77 21.65
C GLU A 70 -10.38 -0.25 21.71
N ASP A 71 -10.02 0.41 22.81
CA ASP A 71 -10.20 1.84 22.99
C ASP A 71 -9.15 2.63 22.19
N GLU A 72 -7.90 2.18 22.17
CA GLU A 72 -6.85 2.74 21.29
C GLU A 72 -7.20 2.55 19.81
N CYS A 73 -7.78 1.40 19.45
CA CYS A 73 -8.29 1.14 18.11
C CYS A 73 -9.42 2.13 17.74
N LYS A 74 -10.40 2.33 18.62
CA LYS A 74 -11.51 3.27 18.41
C LYS A 74 -11.02 4.71 18.29
N LYS A 75 -10.06 5.14 19.11
CA LYS A 75 -9.44 6.48 19.03
C LYS A 75 -8.76 6.68 17.66
N SER A 76 -7.94 5.73 17.23
CA SER A 76 -7.24 5.79 15.94
C SER A 76 -8.21 5.77 14.76
N LYS A 77 -9.26 4.93 14.79
CA LYS A 77 -10.31 4.91 13.77
C LYS A 77 -11.07 6.24 13.69
N ARG A 78 -11.32 6.89 14.83
CA ARG A 78 -11.94 8.23 14.87
C ARG A 78 -11.01 9.26 14.24
N PHE A 79 -9.74 9.27 14.63
CA PHE A 79 -8.73 10.15 14.04
C PHE A 79 -8.70 10.04 12.51
N ILE A 80 -8.63 8.81 11.97
CA ILE A 80 -8.64 8.61 10.51
C ILE A 80 -9.93 9.16 9.88
N ARG A 81 -11.10 8.98 10.51
CA ARG A 81 -12.37 9.52 10.00
C ARG A 81 -12.46 11.04 10.03
N ASP A 82 -11.73 11.68 10.92
CA ASP A 82 -11.70 13.14 11.02
C ASP A 82 -10.82 13.74 9.91
N HIS A 83 -9.82 13.00 9.42
CA HIS A 83 -8.87 13.44 8.38
C HIS A 83 -9.17 12.86 6.99
N TRP A 84 -9.83 11.71 6.91
CA TRP A 84 -10.12 11.02 5.65
C TRP A 84 -11.59 10.64 5.53
N ALA A 85 -12.12 10.75 4.32
CA ALA A 85 -13.50 10.40 4.02
C ALA A 85 -13.77 8.90 4.26
N LYS A 86 -15.00 8.57 4.68
CA LYS A 86 -15.45 7.18 4.83
C LYS A 86 -15.27 6.40 3.52
N ASN A 87 -15.05 5.09 3.64
CA ASN A 87 -14.74 4.19 2.54
C ASN A 87 -13.38 4.56 1.93
N GLY A 88 -12.37 4.55 2.78
CA GLY A 88 -10.99 4.80 2.42
C GLY A 88 -10.41 3.72 1.50
N PRO A 89 -9.07 3.63 1.43
CA PRO A 89 -8.39 2.64 0.62
C PRO A 89 -8.80 1.21 1.02
N VAL A 90 -9.15 0.39 0.02
CA VAL A 90 -9.12 -1.08 0.17
C VAL A 90 -7.68 -1.52 -0.01
N TRP A 91 -7.18 -2.40 0.84
CA TRP A 91 -5.80 -2.88 0.82
C TRP A 91 -5.73 -4.31 0.30
N ASP A 92 -4.91 -4.53 -0.74
CA ASP A 92 -4.72 -5.86 -1.34
C ASP A 92 -4.04 -6.82 -0.36
N GLY A 93 -3.30 -6.28 0.61
CA GLY A 93 -2.64 -7.05 1.65
C GLY A 93 -2.36 -6.26 2.92
N ILE A 94 -2.41 -6.97 4.04
CA ILE A 94 -2.00 -6.47 5.36
C ILE A 94 -1.09 -7.49 6.02
N GLY A 95 0.06 -7.04 6.52
CA GLY A 95 0.99 -7.83 7.30
C GLY A 95 1.40 -7.11 8.57
N LEU A 96 1.85 -7.88 9.56
CA LEU A 96 2.48 -7.35 10.78
C LEU A 96 3.90 -7.87 10.91
N VAL A 97 4.79 -7.05 11.43
CA VAL A 97 6.15 -7.44 11.80
C VAL A 97 6.41 -7.12 13.27
N GLU A 98 7.27 -7.89 13.91
CA GLU A 98 7.66 -7.63 15.30
C GLU A 98 8.85 -6.65 15.32
N GLY A 99 8.68 -5.53 16.02
CA GLY A 99 9.76 -4.61 16.37
C GLY A 99 10.17 -4.79 17.83
N ILE A 100 11.23 -4.09 18.26
CA ILE A 100 11.73 -4.18 19.65
C ILE A 100 10.68 -3.75 20.68
N THR A 101 9.97 -2.65 20.39
CA THR A 101 9.06 -2.01 21.36
C THR A 101 7.59 -2.11 20.97
N ARG A 102 7.29 -2.28 19.68
CA ARG A 102 5.93 -2.41 19.15
C ARG A 102 5.93 -3.13 17.80
N LYS A 103 4.76 -3.63 17.43
CA LYS A 103 4.50 -4.20 16.10
C LYS A 103 4.68 -3.10 15.03
N GLY A 104 5.08 -3.49 13.82
CA GLY A 104 5.04 -2.68 12.62
C GLY A 104 3.93 -3.17 11.69
N LEU A 105 3.32 -2.23 10.95
CA LEU A 105 2.26 -2.50 9.99
C LEU A 105 2.81 -2.51 8.56
N ILE A 106 2.42 -3.49 7.76
CA ILE A 106 2.70 -3.55 6.32
C ILE A 106 1.38 -3.42 5.59
N MET A 107 1.30 -2.47 4.67
CA MET A 107 0.16 -2.23 3.79
C MET A 107 0.57 -2.46 2.34
N VAL A 108 -0.29 -3.12 1.57
CA VAL A 108 0.05 -3.51 0.19
C VAL A 108 -0.95 -2.96 -0.82
N GLU A 109 -0.41 -2.45 -1.93
CA GLU A 109 -1.12 -2.20 -3.19
C GLU A 109 -0.48 -3.06 -4.28
N ALA A 110 -1.25 -3.88 -4.96
CA ALA A 110 -0.78 -4.79 -5.99
C ALA A 110 -1.42 -4.46 -7.35
N LYS A 111 -0.60 -4.38 -8.41
CA LYS A 111 -1.04 -4.10 -9.78
C LYS A 111 -0.43 -5.09 -10.77
N SER A 112 -1.21 -5.42 -11.79
CA SER A 112 -0.81 -6.35 -12.88
C SER A 112 -0.61 -5.64 -14.21
N HIS A 113 -1.11 -4.41 -14.37
CA HIS A 113 -0.84 -3.60 -15.55
C HIS A 113 -0.84 -2.09 -15.31
N LEU A 114 -0.17 -1.35 -16.20
CA LEU A 114 0.06 0.09 -16.08
C LEU A 114 -1.24 0.90 -15.94
N ARG A 115 -2.29 0.54 -16.69
CA ARG A 115 -3.56 1.30 -16.66
C ARG A 115 -4.23 1.31 -15.28
N GLU A 116 -3.93 0.36 -14.40
CA GLU A 116 -4.47 0.33 -13.02
C GLU A 116 -3.91 1.46 -12.15
N THR A 117 -2.80 2.10 -12.53
CA THR A 117 -2.25 3.23 -11.76
C THR A 117 -3.06 4.50 -11.97
N HIS A 118 -3.70 4.64 -13.14
CA HIS A 118 -4.45 5.84 -13.47
C HIS A 118 -5.80 5.86 -12.75
N SER A 119 -5.99 6.87 -11.92
CA SER A 119 -7.15 6.98 -11.06
C SER A 119 -7.40 8.43 -10.66
N LYS A 120 -8.68 8.76 -10.46
CA LYS A 120 -9.12 10.07 -9.99
C LYS A 120 -9.99 9.93 -8.75
N ILE A 121 -10.01 10.98 -7.94
CA ILE A 121 -10.95 11.11 -6.83
C ILE A 121 -12.39 10.89 -7.32
N LYS A 122 -13.16 10.12 -6.56
CA LYS A 122 -14.57 9.84 -6.83
C LYS A 122 -15.52 10.43 -5.78
N ALA A 123 -14.98 11.09 -4.75
CA ALA A 123 -15.78 11.78 -3.75
C ALA A 123 -16.61 12.89 -4.40
N THR A 124 -17.87 13.01 -4.00
CA THR A 124 -18.82 13.98 -4.55
C THR A 124 -19.28 15.02 -3.53
N SER A 125 -19.18 14.74 -2.23
CA SER A 125 -19.52 15.72 -1.20
C SER A 125 -18.39 16.72 -1.01
N LEU A 126 -18.75 18.00 -0.80
CA LEU A 126 -17.77 19.06 -0.57
C LEU A 126 -16.90 18.78 0.65
N GLN A 127 -17.50 18.25 1.72
CA GLN A 127 -16.79 17.89 2.94
C GLN A 127 -15.72 16.82 2.68
N SER A 128 -16.08 15.72 2.01
CA SER A 128 -15.11 14.65 1.72
C SER A 128 -14.02 15.12 0.76
N ILE A 129 -14.37 15.95 -0.23
CA ILE A 129 -13.38 16.55 -1.13
C ILE A 129 -12.41 17.44 -0.35
N SER A 130 -12.90 18.27 0.58
CA SER A 130 -12.04 19.14 1.41
C SER A 130 -11.07 18.30 2.25
N GLN A 131 -11.58 17.33 3.02
CA GLN A 131 -10.76 16.45 3.87
C GLN A 131 -9.68 15.71 3.09
N ILE A 132 -10.05 15.12 1.94
CA ILE A 132 -9.11 14.41 1.08
C ILE A 132 -8.06 15.37 0.52
N THR A 133 -8.47 16.55 0.08
CA THR A 133 -7.58 17.55 -0.52
C THR A 133 -6.58 18.09 0.50
N GLU A 134 -7.05 18.41 1.71
CA GLU A 134 -6.21 18.88 2.82
C GLU A 134 -5.19 17.83 3.22
N THR A 135 -5.61 16.58 3.43
CA THR A 135 -4.68 15.50 3.78
C THR A 135 -3.67 15.21 2.67
N ILE A 136 -4.09 15.22 1.40
CA ILE A 136 -3.17 15.06 0.27
C ILE A 136 -2.19 16.23 0.19
N ALA A 137 -2.60 17.47 0.48
CA ALA A 137 -1.71 18.62 0.50
C ALA A 137 -0.61 18.47 1.57
N SER A 138 -0.97 18.07 2.80
CA SER A 138 0.02 17.76 3.85
C SER A 138 0.95 16.61 3.44
N THR A 139 0.40 15.60 2.76
CA THR A 139 1.20 14.49 2.22
C THR A 139 2.18 14.97 1.15
N GLN A 140 1.77 15.85 0.23
CA GLN A 140 2.64 16.40 -0.81
C GLN A 140 3.84 17.13 -0.20
N GLU A 141 3.61 17.94 0.82
CA GLU A 141 4.67 18.68 1.52
C GLU A 141 5.71 17.72 2.11
N LEU A 142 5.26 16.67 2.81
CA LEU A 142 6.15 15.68 3.41
C LEU A 142 6.93 14.87 2.37
N PHE A 143 6.32 14.61 1.21
CA PHE A 143 6.97 13.93 0.09
C PHE A 143 7.88 14.86 -0.73
N GLY A 144 7.98 16.15 -0.37
CA GLY A 144 8.77 17.15 -1.09
C GLY A 144 8.25 17.44 -2.49
N SER A 145 6.96 17.20 -2.74
CA SER A 145 6.34 17.43 -4.04
C SER A 145 6.31 18.91 -4.38
N THR A 146 6.78 19.27 -5.58
CA THR A 146 6.76 20.65 -6.10
C THR A 146 5.68 20.88 -7.15
N THR A 147 4.89 19.85 -7.48
CA THR A 147 3.82 19.93 -8.48
C THR A 147 2.49 20.36 -7.87
N PRO A 148 1.57 20.94 -8.67
CA PRO A 148 0.19 21.17 -8.23
C PRO A 148 -0.45 19.90 -7.68
N ILE A 149 -1.50 20.03 -6.87
CA ILE A 149 -2.25 18.88 -6.34
C ILE A 149 -3.05 18.12 -7.42
N THR A 150 -3.21 18.70 -8.61
CA THR A 150 -4.04 18.15 -9.69
C THR A 150 -3.64 16.72 -10.11
N PRO A 151 -2.37 16.38 -10.38
CA PRO A 151 -2.01 15.01 -10.77
C PRO A 151 -2.24 14.00 -9.63
N TRP A 152 -2.06 14.43 -8.37
CA TRP A 152 -2.38 13.63 -7.20
C TRP A 152 -3.88 13.31 -7.10
N LEU A 153 -4.76 14.25 -7.46
CA LEU A 153 -6.22 14.06 -7.37
C LEU A 153 -6.87 13.47 -8.62
N LYS A 154 -6.30 13.70 -9.80
CA LYS A 154 -6.96 13.41 -11.08
C LYS A 154 -6.25 12.35 -11.93
N GLU A 155 -4.98 12.07 -11.67
CA GLU A 155 -4.19 11.15 -12.49
C GLU A 155 -3.74 9.91 -11.72
N TYR A 156 -3.26 10.05 -10.49
CA TYR A 156 -2.75 8.95 -9.67
C TYR A 156 -3.36 8.91 -8.26
N TYR A 157 -4.67 9.14 -8.16
CA TYR A 157 -5.40 9.26 -6.89
C TYR A 157 -5.28 8.06 -5.96
N GLN A 158 -5.26 6.83 -6.51
CA GLN A 158 -5.03 5.64 -5.70
C GLN A 158 -3.66 5.72 -5.02
N LEU A 159 -2.58 5.93 -5.77
CA LEU A 159 -1.25 6.06 -5.16
C LEU A 159 -1.16 7.21 -4.15
N ALA A 160 -1.73 8.38 -4.50
CA ALA A 160 -1.83 9.52 -3.60
C ALA A 160 -2.55 9.18 -2.29
N ASN A 161 -3.63 8.40 -2.34
CA ASN A 161 -4.34 7.99 -1.15
C ASN A 161 -3.56 6.96 -0.30
N ARG A 162 -2.74 6.09 -0.93
CA ARG A 162 -1.85 5.19 -0.19
C ARG A 162 -0.76 5.98 0.55
N PHE A 163 -0.19 7.00 -0.10
CA PHE A 163 0.75 7.91 0.55
C PHE A 163 0.12 8.71 1.69
N ALA A 164 -1.13 9.16 1.52
CA ALA A 164 -1.86 9.84 2.59
C ALA A 164 -2.04 8.94 3.82
N TYR A 165 -2.37 7.66 3.63
CA TYR A 165 -2.46 6.72 4.76
C TYR A 165 -1.10 6.44 5.38
N LEU A 166 -0.04 6.30 4.58
CA LEU A 166 1.32 6.14 5.10
C LEU A 166 1.73 7.34 5.97
N TYR A 167 1.37 8.55 5.55
CA TYR A 167 1.55 9.79 6.31
C TYR A 167 0.75 9.77 7.63
N LEU A 168 -0.57 9.59 7.57
CA LEU A 168 -1.43 9.58 8.76
C LEU A 168 -0.99 8.53 9.77
N LEU A 169 -0.60 7.34 9.31
CA LEU A 169 -0.19 6.25 10.21
C LEU A 169 1.16 6.53 10.87
N ASN A 170 2.18 6.95 10.12
CA ASN A 170 3.51 7.17 10.69
C ASN A 170 3.66 8.50 11.43
N GLN A 171 3.16 9.59 10.84
CA GLN A 171 3.41 10.93 11.37
C GLN A 171 2.40 11.33 12.44
N GLU A 172 1.12 10.99 12.25
CA GLU A 172 0.07 11.45 13.17
C GLU A 172 -0.28 10.40 14.23
N LEU A 173 -0.40 9.13 13.84
CA LEU A 173 -0.74 8.03 14.76
C LEU A 173 0.49 7.32 15.34
N HIS A 174 1.69 7.61 14.85
CA HIS A 174 2.95 6.98 15.27
C HIS A 174 2.91 5.44 15.26
N ILE A 175 2.22 4.88 14.27
CA ILE A 175 2.19 3.47 13.92
C ILE A 175 3.29 3.24 12.87
N PRO A 176 4.39 2.54 13.20
CA PRO A 176 5.44 2.24 12.23
C PRO A 176 4.85 1.45 11.06
N THR A 177 4.79 2.07 9.89
CA THR A 177 4.07 1.51 8.73
C THR A 177 4.93 1.55 7.48
N TRP A 178 4.90 0.47 6.71
CA TRP A 178 5.51 0.37 5.38
C TRP A 178 4.45 0.16 4.32
N LEU A 179 4.63 0.83 3.19
CA LEU A 179 3.79 0.67 2.01
C LEU A 179 4.56 -0.14 0.97
N ILE A 180 4.04 -1.31 0.62
CA ILE A 180 4.60 -2.17 -0.41
C ILE A 180 3.75 -2.01 -1.67
N LEU A 181 4.34 -1.47 -2.72
CA LEU A 181 3.74 -1.38 -4.04
C LEU A 181 4.24 -2.61 -4.82
N VAL A 182 3.38 -3.59 -5.06
CA VAL A 182 3.71 -4.79 -5.84
C VAL A 182 3.26 -4.63 -7.29
N GLN A 183 4.16 -4.92 -8.22
CA GLN A 183 3.92 -4.94 -9.65
C GLN A 183 4.22 -6.32 -10.19
N PHE A 184 3.22 -6.98 -10.76
CA PHE A 184 3.43 -8.28 -11.38
C PHE A 184 3.98 -8.11 -12.80
N ILE A 185 5.12 -8.75 -13.05
CA ILE A 185 5.81 -8.79 -14.33
C ILE A 185 5.22 -9.92 -15.17
N ASP A 186 4.92 -9.63 -16.43
CA ASP A 186 4.49 -10.61 -17.44
C ASP A 186 3.29 -11.48 -16.99
N ASP A 187 2.26 -10.84 -16.41
CA ASP A 187 1.04 -11.54 -15.97
C ASP A 187 0.18 -12.04 -17.13
N ASP A 188 0.38 -13.31 -17.46
CA ASP A 188 -0.34 -14.05 -18.50
C ASP A 188 -1.82 -14.26 -18.18
N THR A 189 -2.24 -14.08 -16.93
CA THR A 189 -3.66 -14.15 -16.57
C THR A 189 -4.42 -12.88 -16.94
N HIS A 190 -3.71 -11.79 -17.24
CA HIS A 190 -4.30 -10.50 -17.57
C HIS A 190 -3.61 -9.76 -18.73
N ILE A 191 -2.75 -8.78 -18.43
CA ILE A 191 -2.01 -8.00 -19.44
C ILE A 191 -0.52 -8.08 -19.10
N LYS A 192 0.26 -8.67 -20.01
CA LYS A 192 1.71 -8.76 -19.85
C LYS A 192 2.32 -7.36 -19.82
N THR A 193 3.03 -7.07 -18.74
CA THR A 193 3.78 -5.82 -18.55
C THR A 193 5.19 -6.20 -18.10
N SER A 194 6.19 -5.85 -18.90
CA SER A 194 7.58 -6.20 -18.61
C SER A 194 8.12 -5.36 -17.44
N LYS A 195 9.22 -5.83 -16.84
CA LYS A 195 9.91 -5.08 -15.78
C LYS A 195 10.35 -3.69 -16.25
N ASP A 196 10.86 -3.57 -17.47
CA ASP A 196 11.33 -2.28 -18.03
C ASP A 196 10.17 -1.30 -18.23
N GLN A 197 9.01 -1.79 -18.67
CA GLN A 197 7.79 -0.98 -18.78
C GLN A 197 7.37 -0.46 -17.41
N TRP A 198 7.38 -1.32 -16.39
CA TRP A 198 7.06 -0.94 -15.03
C TRP A 198 8.03 0.09 -14.43
N LEU A 199 9.34 -0.10 -14.64
CA LEU A 199 10.37 0.84 -14.17
C LEU A 199 10.20 2.22 -14.82
N THR A 200 10.04 2.26 -16.15
CA THR A 200 9.82 3.50 -16.90
C THR A 200 8.55 4.20 -16.42
N HIS A 201 7.46 3.44 -16.26
CA HIS A 201 6.17 3.97 -15.82
C HIS A 201 6.25 4.59 -14.42
N TYR A 202 6.88 3.93 -13.44
CA TYR A 202 7.00 4.51 -12.10
C TYR A 202 7.93 5.73 -12.05
N GLN A 203 8.95 5.80 -12.91
CA GLN A 203 9.74 7.03 -13.06
C GLN A 203 8.86 8.19 -13.55
N GLU A 204 7.99 7.95 -14.53
CA GLU A 204 7.02 8.94 -15.03
C GLU A 204 5.99 9.33 -13.96
N VAL A 205 5.45 8.35 -13.22
CA VAL A 205 4.51 8.59 -12.11
C VAL A 205 5.15 9.48 -11.04
N PHE A 206 6.32 9.11 -10.53
CA PHE A 206 6.99 9.89 -9.49
C PHE A 206 7.40 11.28 -9.98
N HIS A 207 7.84 11.40 -11.24
CA HIS A 207 8.11 12.69 -11.87
C HIS A 207 6.85 13.56 -11.94
N THR A 208 5.72 12.98 -12.36
CA THR A 208 4.43 13.67 -12.49
C THR A 208 3.87 14.12 -11.15
N LEU A 209 4.09 13.33 -10.10
CA LEU A 209 3.76 13.66 -8.72
C LEU A 209 4.76 14.63 -8.07
N GLY A 210 5.81 15.04 -8.77
CA GLY A 210 6.78 16.02 -8.28
C GLY A 210 7.75 15.49 -7.21
N ILE A 211 7.82 14.17 -7.03
CA ILE A 211 8.66 13.52 -6.02
C ILE A 211 10.06 13.35 -6.60
N LYS A 212 10.95 14.32 -6.32
CA LYS A 212 12.31 14.40 -6.92
C LYS A 212 13.46 14.11 -5.96
N HIS A 213 13.16 13.89 -4.69
CA HIS A 213 14.14 13.58 -3.64
C HIS A 213 13.70 12.35 -2.85
N TYR A 214 14.59 11.77 -2.04
CA TYR A 214 14.26 10.72 -1.08
C TYR A 214 13.84 11.35 0.25
N PRO A 215 12.59 11.79 0.44
CA PRO A 215 12.14 12.23 1.75
C PRO A 215 12.20 11.03 2.70
N PRO A 216 12.36 11.25 4.02
CA PRO A 216 12.43 10.16 4.99
C PRO A 216 11.28 9.16 4.86
N LEU A 217 10.05 9.61 4.58
CA LEU A 217 8.89 8.73 4.44
C LEU A 217 8.95 7.83 3.19
N LEU A 218 9.66 8.24 2.14
CA LEU A 218 9.86 7.38 0.96
C LEU A 218 10.73 6.16 1.31
N SER A 219 11.54 6.21 2.36
CA SER A 219 12.28 5.02 2.84
C SER A 219 11.35 3.91 3.35
N GLN A 220 10.08 4.21 3.63
CA GLN A 220 9.05 3.25 4.02
C GLN A 220 8.16 2.81 2.84
N VAL A 221 8.41 3.34 1.64
CA VAL A 221 7.75 2.90 0.41
C VAL A 221 8.69 1.92 -0.31
N VAL A 222 8.20 0.72 -0.58
CA VAL A 222 8.95 -0.33 -1.28
C VAL A 222 8.24 -0.61 -2.59
N VAL A 223 8.94 -0.43 -3.71
CA VAL A 223 8.44 -0.78 -5.04
C VAL A 223 9.02 -2.14 -5.42
N LEU A 224 8.16 -3.16 -5.51
CA LEU A 224 8.54 -4.54 -5.79
C LEU A 224 8.03 -4.99 -7.15
N TYR A 225 8.92 -5.56 -7.94
CA TYR A 225 8.58 -6.17 -9.22
C TYR A 225 8.71 -7.69 -9.09
N LEU A 226 7.57 -8.37 -8.99
CA LEU A 226 7.52 -9.81 -8.81
C LEU A 226 7.12 -10.51 -10.12
N PRO A 227 7.72 -11.66 -10.47
CA PRO A 227 7.26 -12.43 -11.62
C PRO A 227 5.82 -12.90 -11.38
N ALA A 228 4.96 -12.79 -12.37
CA ALA A 228 3.64 -13.39 -12.29
C ALA A 228 3.75 -14.92 -12.24
N ILE A 229 2.95 -15.54 -11.40
CA ILE A 229 2.86 -16.99 -11.30
C ILE A 229 1.98 -17.46 -12.47
N PRO A 230 2.49 -18.33 -13.36
CA PRO A 230 1.71 -18.86 -14.46
C PRO A 230 0.54 -19.69 -13.91
N ARG A 231 -0.62 -19.64 -14.58
CA ARG A 231 -1.60 -20.71 -14.42
C ARG A 231 -1.03 -21.95 -15.10
N TYR A 232 -0.46 -22.85 -14.32
CA TYR A 232 -0.32 -24.23 -14.78
C TYR A 232 -1.66 -24.91 -14.54
N ASP A 233 -2.29 -25.33 -15.63
CA ASP A 233 -3.52 -26.14 -15.66
C ASP A 233 -3.33 -27.49 -14.95
#